data_AF-A0A2E8EXJ3-F1
#
_entry.id   AF-A0A2E8EXJ3-F1
#
_cell.length_a   1.000
_cell.length_b   1.000
_cell.length_c   1.000
_cell.angle_alpha   90.00
_cell.angle_beta   90.00
_cell.angle_gamma   90.00
#
_symmetry.space_group_name_H-M   'P 1'
#
loop_
_entity.id
_entity.type
_entity.pdbx_description
1 polymer ?
#
loop_
_entity_poly.entity_id
_entity_poly.type
_entity_poly.pdbx_seq_one_letter_code
_entity_poly.pdbx_strand_id
1 'polypeptide(L)' 'MDQRAPWRLRFGCHVTVVDLTESYVQAARELTARLGLADQVTHQVGNALELPFDDGQFDVVWTQNSGMNIAD' A
#
# COMPACT_ATOMS: atom_id res chain seq x y z
N MET A 1 13.27 -16.15 -1.64
CA MET A 1 12.44 -15.06 -2.22
C MET A 1 12.88 -13.77 -1.57
N ASP A 2 13.55 -12.92 -2.34
CA ASP A 2 14.02 -11.61 -1.88
C ASP A 2 12.81 -10.69 -1.63
N GLN A 3 12.64 -10.21 -0.40
CA GLN A 3 11.50 -9.37 0.01
C GLN A 3 11.69 -7.88 -0.35
N ARG A 4 12.74 -7.51 -1.07
CA ARG A 4 12.90 -6.15 -1.58
C ARG A 4 11.92 -5.92 -2.72
N ALA A 5 10.82 -5.23 -2.45
CA ALA A 5 9.83 -4.85 -3.45
C ALA A 5 10.48 -4.07 -4.62
N PRO A 6 10.66 -4.67 -5.81
CA PRO A 6 11.20 -3.98 -6.97
C PRO A 6 10.09 -3.39 -7.85
N TRP A 7 8.81 -3.59 -7.51
CA TRP A 7 7.75 -3.44 -8.50
C TRP A 7 7.58 -1.99 -8.99
N ARG A 8 7.75 -1.01 -8.11
CA ARG A 8 7.51 0.40 -8.43
C ARG A 8 8.59 1.04 -9.30
N LEU A 9 9.86 0.81 -8.98
CA LEU A 9 10.97 1.33 -9.79
C LEU A 9 11.12 0.60 -11.14
N ARG A 10 10.47 -0.55 -11.30
CA ARG A 10 10.74 -1.47 -12.41
C ARG A 10 9.57 -1.64 -13.38
N PHE A 11 8.33 -1.36 -12.95
CA PHE A 11 7.13 -1.58 -13.79
C PHE A 11 6.18 -0.37 -13.89
N GLY A 12 6.41 0.74 -13.16
CA GLY A 12 5.60 1.97 -13.29
C GLY A 12 4.14 1.84 -12.85
N CYS A 13 3.85 0.92 -11.92
CA CYS A 13 2.50 0.69 -11.42
C CYS A 13 2.02 1.85 -10.54
N HIS A 14 0.73 2.18 -10.67
CA HIS A 14 0.02 2.97 -9.65
C HIS A 14 -0.31 2.06 -8.48
N VAL A 15 -0.03 2.52 -7.26
CA VAL A 15 -0.21 1.69 -6.08
C VAL A 15 -0.89 2.47 -4.97
N THR A 16 -1.96 1.88 -4.45
CA THR A 16 -2.64 2.34 -3.24
C THR A 16 -2.19 1.49 -2.05
N VAL A 17 -1.71 2.15 -1.01
CA VAL A 17 -1.33 1.52 0.27
C VAL A 17 -2.39 1.84 1.30
N VAL A 18 -2.97 0.81 1.91
CA VAL A 18 -3.88 0.93 3.03
C VAL A 18 -3.21 0.33 4.26
N ASP A 19 -3.17 1.10 5.35
CA ASP A 19 -2.73 0.63 6.65
C ASP A 19 -3.65 1.19 7.74
N LEU A 20 -3.90 0.43 8.79
CA LEU A 20 -4.75 0.85 9.90
C LEU A 20 -4.08 1.92 10.77
N THR A 21 -2.74 1.91 10.83
CA THR A 21 -1.94 2.73 11.73
C THR A 21 -1.57 4.06 11.07
N GLU A 22 -2.13 5.16 11.55
CA GLU A 22 -1.90 6.49 10.96
C GLU A 22 -0.41 6.88 10.87
N SER A 23 0.38 6.62 11.92
CA SER A 23 1.80 6.96 11.92
C SER A 23 2.60 6.22 10.84
N TYR A 24 2.18 5.00 10.47
CA TYR A 24 2.80 4.23 9.39
C TYR A 24 2.45 4.82 8.03
N VAL A 25 1.20 5.24 7.85
CA VAL A 25 0.76 5.95 6.63
C VAL A 25 1.55 7.24 6.44
N GLN A 26 1.73 8.04 7.49
CA GLN A 26 2.49 9.30 7.39
C GLN A 26 3.97 9.04 7.09
N ALA A 27 4.59 8.06 7.75
CA ALA A 27 5.98 7.69 7.48
C ALA A 27 6.15 7.19 6.03
N ALA A 28 5.22 6.36 5.53
CA ALA A 28 5.26 5.85 4.17
C ALA A 28 5.08 6.95 3.12
N ARG A 29 4.20 7.93 3.37
CA ARG A 29 4.04 9.13 2.53
C ARG A 29 5.33 9.93 2.43
N GLU A 30 5.97 10.21 3.57
CA GLU A 30 7.23 10.97 3.61
C GLU A 30 8.35 10.25 2.86
N LEU A 31 8.51 8.93 3.09
CA LEU A 31 9.50 8.12 2.38
C LEU A 31 9.23 8.10 0.87
N THR A 32 7.97 7.97 0.47
CA THR A 32 7.56 7.99 -0.93
C THR A 32 7.88 9.32 -1.60
N ALA A 33 7.62 10.45 -0.92
CA ALA A 33 7.95 11.78 -1.43
C ALA A 33 9.46 11.95 -1.64
N ARG A 34 10.28 11.51 -0.67
CA ARG A 34 11.75 11.54 -0.76
C ARG A 34 12.30 10.72 -1.93
N LEU A 35 11.57 9.69 -2.35
CA LEU A 35 11.93 8.84 -3.50
C LEU A 35 11.37 9.38 -4.83
N GLY A 36 10.67 10.52 -4.83
CA GLY A 36 10.08 11.09 -6.05
C GLY A 36 8.91 10.28 -6.62
N LEU A 37 8.22 9.50 -5.77
CA LEU A 37 7.16 8.58 -6.18
C LEU A 37 5.75 9.06 -5.80
N ALA A 38 5.61 10.31 -5.35
CA ALA A 38 4.34 10.83 -4.84
C ALA A 38 3.20 10.76 -5.86
N ASP A 39 3.50 10.88 -7.16
CA ASP A 39 2.49 10.85 -8.23
C ASP A 39 2.00 9.43 -8.58
N GLN A 40 2.73 8.39 -8.18
CA GLN A 40 2.40 7.00 -8.49
C GLN A 40 1.82 6.23 -7.29
N VAL A 41 1.81 6.88 -6.12
CA VAL A 41 1.59 6.19 -4.86
C VAL A 41 0.65 6.98 -3.97
N THR A 42 -0.52 6.40 -3.75
CA THR A 42 -1.47 6.92 -2.78
C THR A 42 -1.38 6.11 -1.49
N HIS A 43 -1.44 6.79 -0.35
CA HIS A 43 -1.52 6.13 0.95
C HIS A 43 -2.79 6.56 1.66
N GLN A 44 -3.43 5.64 2.35
CA GLN A 44 -4.68 5.85 3.06
C GLN A 44 -4.65 5.13 4.41
N VAL A 45 -5.12 5.82 5.45
CA VAL A 45 -5.47 5.16 6.70
C VAL A 45 -6.79 4.45 6.48
N GLY A 46 -6.87 3.15 6.74
CA GLY A 46 -8.08 2.38 6.50
C GLY A 46 -8.07 0.98 7.07
N ASN A 47 -9.27 0.44 7.27
CA ASN A 47 -9.48 -0.95 7.67
C ASN A 47 -9.52 -1.84 6.42
N ALA A 48 -8.69 -2.88 6.36
CA ALA A 48 -8.67 -3.82 5.25
C ALA A 48 -9.98 -4.62 5.09
N LEU A 49 -10.82 -4.69 6.13
CA LEU A 49 -12.14 -5.30 6.10
C LEU A 49 -13.23 -4.39 5.53
N GLU A 50 -12.96 -3.09 5.38
CA GLU A 50 -13.93 -2.07 4.97
C GLU A 50 -13.25 -1.09 4.00
N LEU A 51 -12.84 -1.62 2.84
CA LEU A 51 -12.14 -0.84 1.83
C LEU A 51 -13.13 0.01 1.01
N PRO A 52 -12.92 1.33 0.85
CA PRO A 52 -13.80 2.19 0.06
C PRO A 52 -13.41 2.17 -1.43
N PHE A 53 -13.29 0.97 -1.99
CA PHE A 53 -12.94 0.75 -3.39
C PHE A 53 -14.02 -0.09 -4.06
N ASP A 54 -14.26 0.18 -5.33
CA ASP A 54 -15.21 -0.61 -6.11
C ASP A 54 -14.62 -1.98 -6.46
N ASP A 55 -15.50 -2.97 -6.66
CA ASP A 55 -15.09 -4.30 -7.07
C ASP A 55 -14.33 -4.26 -8.41
N GLY A 56 -13.23 -5.03 -8.49
CA GLY A 56 -12.40 -5.11 -9.70
C GLY A 56 -11.52 -3.88 -9.99
N GLN A 57 -11.40 -2.95 -9.04
CA GLN A 57 -10.59 -1.73 -9.22
C GLN A 57 -9.07 -1.98 -9.29
N PHE A 58 -8.57 -3.13 -8.80
CA PHE A 58 -7.14 -3.43 -8.77
C PHE A 58 -6.79 -4.69 -9.56
N ASP A 59 -5.75 -4.61 -10.39
CA ASP A 59 -5.21 -5.77 -11.12
C ASP A 59 -4.53 -6.78 -10.19
N VAL A 60 -3.92 -6.30 -9.11
CA VAL A 60 -3.15 -7.09 -8.15
C VAL A 60 -3.40 -6.58 -6.74
N VAL A 61 -3.68 -7.50 -5.82
CA VAL A 61 -3.75 -7.24 -4.37
C VAL A 61 -2.64 -8.00 -3.68
N TRP A 62 -1.96 -7.34 -2.75
CA TRP A 62 -0.88 -7.92 -1.97
C TRP A 62 -1.00 -7.53 -0.51
N THR A 63 -0.88 -8.52 0.38
CA THR A 63 -0.76 -8.31 1.83
C THR A 63 0.54 -8.93 2.33
N GLN A 64 1.27 -8.22 3.18
CA GLN A 64 2.51 -8.75 3.76
C GLN A 64 2.46 -8.65 5.27
N ASN A 65 2.40 -9.80 5.94
CA ASN A 65 2.42 -9.88 7.41
C ASN A 65 1.30 -9.07 8.10
N SER A 66 0.24 -8.68 7.38
CA SER A 66 -0.88 -7.89 7.93
C SER A 66 -2.07 -8.77 8.31
N GLY A 67 -2.36 -9.82 7.52
CA GLY A 67 -3.53 -10.68 7.74
C GLY A 67 -3.55 -11.38 9.10
N MET A 68 -2.38 -11.60 9.70
CA MET A 68 -2.26 -12.17 11.06
C MET A 68 -2.82 -11.27 12.17
N ASN A 69 -3.09 -10.00 11.90
CA ASN A 69 -3.68 -9.06 12.86
C ASN A 69 -5.20 -8.93 12.71
N ILE A 70 -5.80 -9.65 11.76
CA ILE A 70 -7.23 -9.67 11.49
C ILE A 70 -7.80 -10.89 12.20
N ALA A 71 -8.89 -10.69 12.96
CA ALA A 71 -9.61 -11.80 13.57
C ALA A 71 -10.29 -12.65 12.49
N ASP A 72 -10.38 -13.96 12.74
CA ASP A 72 -11.09 -14.91 11.85
C ASP A 72 -12.58 -14.56 11.64
#